data_AF-T1DEE2-F1
#
_entry.id   AF-T1DEE2-F1
#
_cell.length_a   1.000
_cell.length_b   1.000
_cell.length_c   1.000
_cell.angle_alpha   90.00
_cell.angle_beta   90.00
_cell.angle_gamma   90.00
#
_symmetry.space_group_name_H-M   'P 1'
#
loop_
_entity.id
_entity.type
_entity.pdbx_description
1 polymer ?
#
loop_
_entity_poly.entity_id
_entity_poly.type
_entity_poly.pdbx_seq_one_letter_code
_entity_poly.pdbx_strand_id
1 'polypeptide(L)'
;MPATGREVILIGHAGHPEVEGTMGRFDTSHGGRMYLVGSAEEAERLEVREPQKLAFVTQTTLSVDDTAEIVATLRRRFAALATPRKEDICYRH
;
A
#
# COMPACT_ATOMS: atom_id res chain seq x y z
N MET A 1 -7.03 -21.18 2.63
CA MET A 1 -6.43 -20.42 3.74
C MET A 1 -7.23 -19.14 3.88
N PRO A 2 -7.97 -18.88 4.98
CA PRO A 2 -8.62 -17.59 5.13
C PRO A 2 -7.53 -16.50 5.13
N ALA A 3 -7.69 -15.51 4.25
CA ALA A 3 -6.75 -14.41 4.10
C ALA A 3 -6.66 -13.68 5.44
N THR A 4 -5.58 -13.92 6.20
CA THR A 4 -5.26 -13.19 7.42
C THR A 4 -5.25 -11.71 7.07
N GLY A 5 -6.03 -10.88 7.76
CA GLY A 5 -6.11 -9.43 7.55
C GLY A 5 -4.72 -8.80 7.48
N ARG A 6 -4.22 -8.63 6.25
CA ARG A 6 -2.94 -7.98 5.96
C ARG A 6 -3.22 -6.50 5.81
N GLU A 7 -2.29 -5.71 6.30
CA GLU A 7 -2.32 -4.27 6.07
C GLU A 7 -1.67 -3.96 4.74
N VAL A 8 -2.24 -3.01 4.02
CA VAL A 8 -1.78 -2.62 2.67
C VAL A 8 -1.55 -1.12 2.62
N ILE A 9 -0.39 -0.70 2.14
CA ILE A 9 -0.09 0.70 1.88
C ILE A 9 -0.31 0.98 0.40
N LEU A 10 -1.32 1.76 0.06
CA LEU A 10 -1.51 2.31 -1.27
C LEU A 10 -0.64 3.56 -1.42
N ILE A 11 0.37 3.49 -2.27
CA ILE A 11 1.20 4.63 -2.67
C ILE A 11 0.49 5.30 -3.85
N GLY A 12 -0.03 6.49 -3.63
CA GLY A 12 -0.99 7.13 -4.52
C GLY A 12 -1.40 8.51 -4.04
N HIS A 13 -2.05 9.26 -4.93
CA HIS A 13 -2.63 10.55 -4.57
C HIS A 13 -4.12 10.40 -4.26
N ALA A 14 -4.55 11.03 -3.16
CA ALA A 14 -5.97 11.11 -2.82
C ALA A 14 -6.75 11.81 -3.95
N GLY A 15 -7.94 11.29 -4.26
CA GLY A 15 -8.81 11.85 -5.30
C GLY A 15 -8.56 11.32 -6.71
N HIS A 16 -7.62 10.38 -6.92
CA HIS A 16 -7.52 9.68 -8.19
C HIS A 16 -8.57 8.54 -8.26
N PRO A 17 -9.32 8.38 -9.38
CA PRO A 17 -10.38 7.37 -9.48
C PRO A 17 -9.86 5.94 -9.28
N GLU A 18 -8.60 5.67 -9.64
CA GLU A 18 -7.94 4.38 -9.39
C GLU A 18 -7.73 4.11 -7.88
N VAL A 19 -7.39 5.14 -7.10
CA VAL A 19 -7.19 5.07 -5.65
C VAL A 19 -8.52 4.85 -4.94
N GLU A 20 -9.54 5.64 -5.28
CA GLU A 20 -10.87 5.49 -4.70
C GLU A 20 -11.49 4.12 -5.01
N GLY A 21 -11.33 3.62 -6.24
CA GLY A 21 -11.79 2.29 -6.62
C GLY A 21 -11.08 1.17 -5.86
N THR A 22 -9.77 1.32 -5.60
CA THR A 22 -8.98 0.33 -4.85
C THR A 22 -9.36 0.33 -3.37
N MET A 23 -9.46 1.50 -2.75
CA MET A 23 -9.85 1.63 -1.34
C MET A 23 -11.31 1.20 -1.11
N GLY A 24 -12.22 1.53 -2.03
CA GLY A 24 -13.63 1.16 -1.93
C GLY A 24 -13.90 -0.33 -2.11
N ARG A 25 -13.02 -1.06 -2.81
CA ARG A 25 -13.09 -2.52 -2.96
C ARG A 25 -12.33 -3.28 -1.86
N PHE A 26 -11.54 -2.60 -1.05
CA PHE A 26 -10.74 -3.25 -0.02
C PHE A 26 -11.64 -3.72 1.13
N ASP A 27 -11.70 -5.03 1.34
CA ASP A 27 -12.52 -5.61 2.39
C ASP A 27 -11.82 -5.48 3.75
N THR A 28 -12.32 -4.55 4.57
CA THR A 28 -11.85 -4.35 5.96
C THR A 28 -12.55 -5.28 6.95
N SER A 29 -13.54 -6.06 6.51
CA SER A 29 -14.34 -6.97 7.32
C SER A 29 -13.47 -8.11 7.90
N HIS A 30 -12.38 -8.46 7.21
CA HIS A 30 -11.36 -9.40 7.67
C HIS A 30 -10.29 -8.80 8.63
N GLY A 31 -10.46 -7.53 9.04
CA GLY A 31 -9.57 -6.85 9.99
C GLY A 31 -8.29 -6.25 9.39
N GLY A 32 -8.10 -6.38 8.07
CA GLY A 32 -7.03 -5.67 7.34
C GLY A 32 -7.34 -4.18 7.21
N ARG A 33 -6.30 -3.35 7.13
CA ARG A 33 -6.41 -1.91 6.90
C ARG A 33 -5.64 -1.49 5.67
N MET A 34 -6.18 -0.50 4.95
CA MET A 34 -5.50 0.14 3.84
C MET A 34 -5.09 1.56 4.24
N TYR A 35 -3.85 1.93 3.92
CA TYR A 35 -3.27 3.23 4.21
C TYR A 35 -2.91 3.92 2.90
N LEU A 36 -3.31 5.18 2.71
CA LEU A 36 -2.90 5.96 1.55
C LEU A 36 -1.69 6.82 1.91
N VAL A 37 -0.67 6.81 1.05
CA VAL A 37 0.56 7.60 1.21
C VAL A 37 0.92 8.24 -0.13
N GLY A 38 0.97 9.57 -0.16
CA GLY A 38 1.32 10.33 -1.37
C GLY A 38 2.75 10.84 -1.40
N SER A 39 3.45 10.87 -0.26
CA SER A 39 4.78 11.49 -0.13
C SER A 39 5.68 10.76 0.88
N ALA A 40 7.01 10.95 0.77
CA ALA A 40 7.97 10.38 1.72
C ALA A 40 7.75 10.88 3.16
N GLU A 41 7.33 12.14 3.34
CA GLU A 41 6.99 12.68 4.66
C GLU A 41 5.77 11.98 5.30
N GLU A 42 4.76 11.61 4.50
CA GLU A 42 3.64 10.80 4.99
C GLU A 42 4.11 9.38 5.32
N ALA A 43 4.96 8.81 4.48
CA ALA A 43 5.58 7.51 4.75
C ALA A 43 6.41 7.51 6.05
N GLU A 44 7.05 8.62 6.42
CA GLU A 44 7.79 8.81 7.68
C GLU A 44 6.90 8.85 8.92
N ARG A 45 5.67 9.34 8.77
CA ARG A 45 4.72 9.50 9.88
C ARG A 45 3.67 8.41 9.94
N LEU A 46 3.63 7.53 8.94
CA LEU A 46 2.67 6.45 8.86
C LEU A 46 2.76 5.52 10.09
N GLU A 47 1.62 5.28 10.73
CA GLU A 47 1.49 4.32 11.82
C GLU A 47 0.65 3.12 11.36
N VAL A 48 1.29 1.95 11.32
CA VAL A 48 0.67 0.68 10.95
C VAL A 48 0.57 -0.20 12.19
N ARG A 49 -0.46 -1.05 12.26
CA ARG A 49 -0.73 -1.86 13.45
C ARG A 49 0.10 -3.15 13.47
N GLU A 50 0.29 -3.77 12.31
CA GLU A 50 1.04 -5.01 12.09
C GLU A 50 2.12 -4.80 11.00
N PRO A 51 3.25 -4.14 11.33
CA PRO A 51 4.34 -3.92 10.37
C PRO A 51 4.98 -5.21 9.86
N GLN A 52 4.74 -6.34 10.52
CA GLN A 52 5.21 -7.68 10.15
C GLN A 52 4.36 -8.31 9.03
N LYS A 53 3.12 -7.85 8.81
CA LYS A 53 2.18 -8.37 7.81
C LYS A 53 1.71 -7.26 6.89
N LEU A 54 2.68 -6.50 6.40
CA LEU A 54 2.48 -5.29 5.63
C LEU A 54 2.89 -5.52 4.17
N ALA A 55 2.01 -5.15 3.25
CA ALA A 55 2.30 -5.04 1.83
C ALA A 55 2.10 -3.59 1.38
N PHE A 56 2.63 -3.23 0.21
CA PHE A 56 2.29 -1.96 -0.42
C PHE A 56 1.88 -2.17 -1.87
N VAL A 57 1.05 -1.30 -2.42
CA VAL A 57 0.69 -1.30 -3.84
C VAL A 57 0.81 0.13 -4.35
N THR A 58 1.16 0.31 -5.61
CA THR A 58 1.39 1.64 -6.20
C THR A 58 0.36 1.92 -7.27
N GLN A 59 -0.13 3.16 -7.34
CA GLN A 59 -0.92 3.63 -8.47
C GLN A 59 -0.10 3.55 -9.77
N THR A 60 -0.75 3.19 -10.87
CA THR A 60 -0.07 2.93 -12.15
C THR A 60 0.48 4.21 -12.78
N THR A 61 -0.11 5.36 -12.46
CA THR A 61 0.21 6.66 -13.08
C THR A 61 1.17 7.51 -12.26
N LEU A 62 1.78 6.96 -11.20
CA LEU A 62 2.73 7.66 -10.35
C LEU A 62 4.12 7.69 -11.01
N SER A 63 4.85 8.79 -10.81
CA SER A 63 6.24 8.91 -11.27
C SER A 63 7.11 7.84 -10.60
N VAL A 64 8.04 7.27 -11.37
CA VAL A 64 8.98 6.25 -10.86
C VAL A 64 9.86 6.81 -9.75
N ASP A 65 10.26 8.09 -9.86
CA ASP A 65 11.13 8.77 -8.89
C ASP A 65 10.43 8.99 -7.54
N ASP A 66 9.25 9.62 -7.55
CA ASP A 66 8.38 9.77 -6.37
C ASP A 66 8.10 8.42 -5.71
N THR A 67 7.75 7.41 -6.51
CA THR A 67 7.48 6.06 -6.00
C THR A 67 8.73 5.48 -5.34
N ALA A 68 9.91 5.64 -5.94
CA ALA A 68 11.15 5.12 -5.40
C ALA A 68 11.50 5.77 -4.06
N GLU A 69 11.30 7.08 -3.91
CA GLU A 69 11.54 7.80 -2.66
C GLU A 69 10.62 7.32 -1.52
N ILE A 70 9.33 7.17 -1.82
CA ILE A 70 8.34 6.66 -0.86
C ILE A 70 8.65 5.22 -0.47
N VAL A 71 8.92 4.36 -1.45
CA VAL A 71 9.25 2.94 -1.20
C VAL A 71 10.54 2.81 -0.39
N ALA A 72 11.56 3.61 -0.67
CA ALA A 72 12.81 3.60 0.10
C ALA A 72 12.54 3.96 1.57
N THR A 73 11.72 4.98 1.81
CA THR A 73 11.31 5.40 3.15
C THR A 73 10.53 4.30 3.87
N LEU A 74 9.54 3.70 3.22
CA LEU A 74 8.74 2.62 3.78
C LEU A 74 9.58 1.38 4.09
N ARG A 75 10.51 0.99 3.21
CA ARG A 75 11.43 -0.13 3.45
C ARG A 75 12.37 0.13 4.62
N ARG A 76 12.81 1.38 4.80
CA ARG A 76 13.64 1.77 5.95
C ARG A 76 12.86 1.65 7.27
N ARG A 77 11.59 2.05 7.29
CA ARG A 77 10.73 1.98 8.49
C ARG A 77 10.20 0.59 8.76
N PHE A 78 9.87 -0.16 7.72
CA PHE A 78 9.24 -1.46 7.79
C PHE A 78 10.11 -2.50 7.08
N ALA A 79 11.06 -3.09 7.80
CA ALA A 79 11.98 -4.08 7.24
C ALA A 79 11.27 -5.36 6.72
N ALA A 80 10.09 -5.67 7.26
CA ALA A 80 9.26 -6.79 6.84
C ALA A 80 8.28 -6.46 5.70
N LEU A 81 8.37 -5.24 5.12
CA LEU A 81 7.49 -4.79 4.05
C LEU A 81 7.64 -5.68 2.81
N ALA A 82 6.60 -6.46 2.53
CA ALA A 82 6.55 -7.27 1.33
C ALA A 82 6.35 -6.37 0.12
N THR A 83 7.27 -6.47 -0.84
CA THR A 83 7.08 -5.87 -2.16
C THR A 83 6.22 -6.83 -2.97
N PRO A 84 5.02 -6.43 -3.43
CA PRO A 84 4.27 -7.30 -4.31
C PRO A 84 5.12 -7.51 -5.55
N ARG A 85 5.38 -8.78 -5.85
CA ARG A 85 5.80 -9.11 -7.20
C ARG A 85 4.62 -8.76 -8.10
N LYS A 86 4.87 -8.13 -9.25
CA LYS A 86 3.85 -7.67 -10.22
C LYS A 86 2.72 -8.69 -10.51
N GLU A 87 2.96 -9.97 -10.28
CA GLU A 87 1.96 -11.05 -10.45
C GLU A 87 0.88 -11.12 -9.35
N ASP A 88 1.11 -10.62 -8.13
CA ASP A 88 0.17 -10.81 -6.99
C ASP A 88 -0.96 -9.75 -6.92
N ILE A 89 -0.89 -8.69 -7.74
CA ILE A 89 -1.85 -7.57 -7.78
C ILE A 89 -2.87 -7.68 -8.93
N CYS A 90 -3.06 -8.88 -9.48
CA CYS A 90 -4.06 -9.09 -10.52
C CYS A 90 -5.43 -9.40 -9.90
N TYR A 91 -6.23 -8.37 -9.63
CA TYR A 91 -7.69 -8.51 -9.49
C TYR A 91 -8.40 -7.65 -10.53
N ARG A 92 -8.13 -7.97 -11.81
CA ARG A 92 -8.96 -7.54 -12.93
C ARG A 92 -9.60 -8.79 -13.51
N HIS A 93 -10.85 -9.06 -13.10
CA HIS A 93 -11.80 -9.84 -13.88
C HIS A 93 -12.92 -8.90 -14.29
#